data_AF-A0A3D0P6D9-F1
#
_entry.id   AF-A0A3D0P6D9-F1
#
_cell.length_a   1.000
_cell.length_b   1.000
_cell.length_c   1.000
_cell.angle_alpha   90.00
_cell.angle_beta   90.00
_cell.angle_gamma   90.00
#
_symmetry.space_group_name_H-M   'P 1'
#
loop_
_entity.id
_entity.type
_entity.pdbx_description
1 polymer ?
#
loop_
_entity_poly.entity_id
_entity_poly.type
_entity_poly.pdbx_seq_one_letter_code
_entity_poly.pdbx_strand_id
1 'polypeptide(L)'
;MNRRTFIGIPAAVAAAANLTPANARSFSTSSGLRVNLPVVVSTWDSGVRANAAAWPVLAGKGSALDAVEAAGRAAELEQSCCVGLGANPDRDGTVTLDACIMNGNGDCGSVAYLERIKHPVSVARKVMEMTPHVLLAGRGAQQFAAANGFAIESGELSPEAEKEWKKWLEKSNYKPEINIENKKVSQAAPYFLSDGSPNHDTMGTIAIDARGKLAGMVTTSGMAFKMHGRVGDSPIIGAGLFVDDEVGAATSSGVGEEVIRICGTHTVIEQMRMGRS
;
A
#
# COMPACT_ATOMS: atom_id res chain seq x y z
N MET A 1 -16.84 2.34 18.20
CA MET A 1 -16.94 3.66 18.88
C MET A 1 -17.40 4.67 17.84
N ASN A 2 -18.64 5.16 17.94
CA ASN A 2 -19.33 5.88 16.88
C ASN A 2 -18.86 7.35 16.87
N ARG A 3 -18.02 7.73 15.89
CA ARG A 3 -17.28 9.02 15.87
C ARG A 3 -18.12 10.24 15.46
N ARG A 4 -19.45 10.17 15.61
CA ARG A 4 -20.40 11.23 15.21
C ARG A 4 -20.94 12.09 16.37
N THR A 5 -20.35 12.06 17.55
CA THR A 5 -20.75 12.94 18.66
C THR A 5 -19.62 13.86 19.07
N PHE A 6 -19.32 14.83 18.22
CA PHE A 6 -18.68 16.05 18.67
C PHE A 6 -19.44 17.26 18.10
N ILE A 7 -19.92 18.08 19.05
CA ILE A 7 -20.60 19.38 18.91
C ILE A 7 -22.13 19.32 18.66
N GLY A 8 -22.88 19.10 19.74
CA GLY A 8 -24.18 19.75 19.93
C GLY A 8 -23.95 21.08 20.66
N ILE A 9 -24.20 22.22 19.99
CA ILE A 9 -24.31 23.53 20.63
C ILE A 9 -25.79 23.90 20.65
N PRO A 10 -26.39 24.22 21.82
CA PRO A 10 -27.78 24.62 21.90
C PRO A 10 -27.98 26.01 21.30
N ALA A 11 -29.08 26.16 20.56
CA ALA A 11 -29.52 27.43 19.98
C ALA A 11 -29.93 28.44 21.07
N ALA A 12 -29.39 29.67 20.99
CA ALA A 12 -30.15 30.94 21.04
C ALA A 12 -29.21 32.15 21.19
N VAL A 13 -29.24 33.06 20.22
CA VAL A 13 -29.70 34.46 20.31
C VAL A 13 -29.24 35.20 19.05
N ALA A 14 -30.23 35.79 18.38
CA ALA A 14 -30.11 36.49 17.12
C ALA A 14 -29.36 37.82 17.25
N ALA A 15 -28.38 38.03 16.38
CA ALA A 15 -27.95 39.36 15.95
C ALA A 15 -27.96 39.36 14.42
N ALA A 16 -28.88 40.14 13.85
CA ALA A 16 -29.03 40.32 12.42
C ALA A 16 -27.80 41.03 11.84
N ALA A 17 -26.91 40.27 11.22
CA ALA A 17 -25.91 40.79 10.31
C ALA A 17 -26.34 40.38 8.89
N ASN A 18 -26.60 41.39 8.06
CA ASN A 18 -26.84 41.25 6.63
C ASN A 18 -25.59 40.62 5.97
N LEU A 19 -25.56 39.29 5.91
CA LEU A 19 -24.66 38.55 5.05
C LEU A 19 -25.47 38.12 3.84
N THR A 20 -25.07 38.65 2.69
CA THR A 20 -25.54 38.24 1.37
C THR A 20 -25.52 36.71 1.26
N PRO A 21 -26.49 36.09 0.55
CA PRO A 21 -26.43 34.66 0.31
C PRO A 21 -25.27 34.40 -0.64
N ALA A 22 -24.08 34.16 -0.10
CA ALA A 22 -22.99 33.58 -0.84
C ALA A 22 -23.46 32.20 -1.28
N ASN A 23 -23.81 32.09 -2.56
CA ASN A 23 -24.06 30.86 -3.33
C ASN A 23 -23.84 29.58 -2.52
N ALA A 24 -24.86 29.16 -1.77
CA ALA A 24 -24.98 27.77 -1.38
C ALA A 24 -25.18 27.02 -2.70
N ARG A 25 -24.08 26.58 -3.31
CA ARG A 25 -24.11 25.58 -4.36
C ARG A 25 -24.80 24.40 -3.70
N SER A 26 -26.09 24.21 -3.99
CA SER A 26 -26.73 22.94 -3.77
C SER A 26 -25.83 21.94 -4.48
N PHE A 27 -25.17 21.07 -3.72
CA PHE A 27 -24.57 19.88 -4.32
C PHE A 27 -25.73 19.17 -5.00
N SER A 28 -25.80 19.33 -6.31
CA SER A 28 -26.57 18.46 -7.17
C SER A 28 -26.16 17.07 -6.73
N THR A 29 -27.10 16.32 -6.14
CA THR A 29 -26.94 14.89 -5.94
C THR A 29 -26.75 14.33 -7.33
N SER A 30 -25.48 14.23 -7.76
CA SER A 30 -25.11 13.66 -9.04
C SER A 30 -25.86 12.35 -9.11
N SER A 31 -26.73 12.22 -10.12
CA SER A 31 -27.42 10.98 -10.45
C SER A 31 -26.43 9.85 -10.28
N GLY A 32 -26.62 9.03 -9.24
CA GLY A 32 -25.61 8.08 -8.79
C GLY A 32 -25.16 7.24 -9.97
N LEU A 33 -23.86 7.33 -10.30
CA LEU A 33 -23.23 6.40 -11.22
C LEU A 33 -23.58 5.00 -10.70
N ARG A 34 -24.32 4.22 -11.50
CA ARG A 34 -24.55 2.81 -11.19
C ARG A 34 -23.20 2.11 -11.38
N VAL A 35 -22.46 1.97 -10.28
CA VAL A 35 -21.20 1.23 -10.28
C VAL A 35 -21.54 -0.26 -10.29
N ASN A 36 -21.04 -0.99 -11.29
CA ASN A 36 -21.12 -2.44 -11.32
C ASN A 36 -20.09 -2.98 -10.32
N LEU A 37 -20.58 -3.43 -9.16
CA LEU A 37 -19.77 -4.11 -8.15
C LEU A 37 -19.74 -5.63 -8.42
N PRO A 38 -18.65 -6.33 -8.07
CA PRO A 38 -17.44 -5.85 -7.39
C PRO A 38 -16.41 -5.20 -8.35
N VAL A 39 -15.47 -4.44 -7.78
CA VAL A 39 -14.35 -3.81 -8.53
C VAL A 39 -13.03 -4.02 -7.78
N VAL A 40 -11.95 -4.23 -8.51
CA VAL A 40 -10.58 -4.26 -8.00
C VAL A 40 -9.68 -3.42 -8.89
N VAL A 41 -8.78 -2.66 -8.28
CA VAL A 41 -7.77 -1.84 -8.96
C VAL A 41 -6.43 -2.10 -8.29
N SER A 42 -5.40 -2.30 -9.10
CA SER A 42 -4.02 -2.50 -8.65
C SER A 42 -3.10 -1.55 -9.40
N THR A 43 -1.99 -1.19 -8.77
CA THR A 43 -0.94 -0.38 -9.38
C THR A 43 -0.16 -1.19 -10.43
N TRP A 44 0.27 -0.51 -11.49
CA TRP A 44 1.17 -1.02 -12.55
C TRP A 44 0.61 -2.12 -13.44
N ASP A 45 1.35 -2.44 -14.50
CA ASP A 45 1.00 -3.51 -15.45
C ASP A 45 1.00 -4.89 -14.78
N SER A 46 1.89 -5.11 -13.80
CA SER A 46 1.91 -6.32 -12.97
C SER A 46 0.63 -6.48 -12.14
N GLY A 47 -0.13 -5.39 -11.93
CA GLY A 47 -1.45 -5.40 -11.31
C GLY A 47 -2.48 -6.28 -12.02
N VAL A 48 -2.28 -6.64 -13.30
CA VAL A 48 -3.13 -7.61 -14.00
C VAL A 48 -3.10 -8.98 -13.31
N ARG A 49 -1.94 -9.45 -12.86
CA ARG A 49 -1.81 -10.72 -12.14
C ARG A 49 -2.42 -10.65 -10.75
N ALA A 50 -2.19 -9.54 -10.04
CA ALA A 50 -2.81 -9.28 -8.74
C ALA A 50 -4.35 -9.29 -8.85
N ASN A 51 -4.90 -8.59 -9.85
CA ASN A 51 -6.34 -8.56 -10.14
C ASN A 51 -6.87 -9.95 -10.50
N ALA A 52 -6.13 -10.74 -11.29
CA ALA A 52 -6.51 -12.10 -11.64
C ALA A 52 -6.58 -13.04 -10.43
N ALA A 53 -5.78 -12.82 -9.40
CA ALA A 53 -5.85 -13.55 -8.14
C ALA A 53 -6.98 -13.07 -7.22
N ALA A 54 -7.27 -11.76 -7.20
CA ALA A 54 -8.38 -11.19 -6.44
C ALA A 54 -9.76 -11.52 -7.03
N TRP A 55 -9.87 -11.56 -8.36
CA TRP A 55 -11.16 -11.66 -9.05
C TRP A 55 -11.97 -12.92 -8.72
N PRO A 56 -11.39 -14.13 -8.62
CA PRO A 56 -12.14 -15.32 -8.21
C PRO A 56 -12.82 -15.15 -6.84
N VAL A 57 -12.16 -14.48 -5.90
CA VAL A 57 -12.73 -14.19 -4.57
C VAL A 57 -13.93 -13.24 -4.71
N LEU A 58 -13.77 -12.14 -5.45
CA LEU A 58 -14.82 -11.15 -5.66
C LEU A 58 -16.01 -11.69 -6.46
N ALA A 59 -15.75 -12.43 -7.55
CA ALA A 59 -16.77 -13.08 -8.37
C ALA A 59 -17.54 -14.15 -7.56
N GLY A 60 -16.86 -14.82 -6.62
CA GLY A 60 -17.46 -15.72 -5.64
C GLY A 60 -18.21 -15.02 -4.50
N LYS A 61 -18.36 -13.68 -4.54
CA LYS A 61 -18.96 -12.85 -3.47
C LYS A 61 -18.22 -12.95 -2.12
N GLY A 62 -16.93 -13.27 -2.15
CA GLY A 62 -16.03 -13.18 -1.01
C GLY A 62 -15.80 -11.74 -0.56
N SER A 63 -15.06 -11.55 0.53
CA SER A 63 -14.79 -10.21 1.05
C SER A 63 -13.72 -9.48 0.25
N ALA A 64 -13.79 -8.14 0.25
CA ALA A 64 -12.74 -7.31 -0.34
C ALA A 64 -11.39 -7.58 0.35
N LEU A 65 -11.40 -7.82 1.66
CA LEU A 65 -10.20 -8.12 2.45
C LEU A 65 -9.49 -9.40 1.97
N ASP A 66 -10.26 -10.48 1.76
CA ASP A 66 -9.71 -11.75 1.24
C ASP A 66 -9.20 -11.58 -0.20
N ALA A 67 -9.90 -10.76 -1.00
CA ALA A 67 -9.53 -10.51 -2.39
C ALA A 67 -8.19 -9.74 -2.48
N VAL A 68 -8.01 -8.68 -1.70
CA VAL A 68 -6.76 -7.91 -1.72
C VAL A 68 -5.60 -8.71 -1.12
N GLU A 69 -5.82 -9.53 -0.09
CA GLU A 69 -4.78 -10.45 0.39
C GLU A 69 -4.35 -11.45 -0.71
N ALA A 70 -5.31 -12.03 -1.44
CA ALA A 70 -5.00 -12.93 -2.56
C ALA A 70 -4.18 -12.23 -3.65
N ALA A 71 -4.52 -10.97 -3.98
CA ALA A 71 -3.72 -10.13 -4.88
C ALA A 71 -2.29 -9.93 -4.39
N GLY A 72 -2.10 -9.59 -3.10
CA GLY A 72 -0.78 -9.36 -2.51
C GLY A 72 0.08 -10.61 -2.52
N ARG A 73 -0.50 -11.74 -2.12
CA ARG A 73 0.19 -13.04 -2.16
C ARG A 73 0.61 -13.43 -3.56
N ALA A 74 -0.19 -13.12 -4.58
CA ALA A 74 0.19 -13.38 -5.97
C ALA A 74 1.37 -12.51 -6.42
N ALA A 75 1.37 -11.22 -6.07
CA ALA A 75 2.46 -10.32 -6.38
C ALA A 75 3.77 -10.67 -5.65
N GLU A 76 3.69 -11.17 -4.41
CA GLU A 76 4.84 -11.59 -3.60
C GLU A 76 5.55 -12.85 -4.12
N LEU A 77 4.88 -13.65 -4.95
CA LEU A 77 5.45 -14.85 -5.57
C LEU A 77 6.11 -14.57 -6.91
N GLU A 78 5.86 -13.40 -7.49
CA GLU A 78 6.38 -13.02 -8.77
C GLU A 78 7.84 -12.58 -8.64
N GLN A 79 8.70 -13.05 -9.54
CA GLN A 79 10.04 -12.50 -9.66
C GLN A 79 9.93 -11.05 -10.13
N SER A 80 10.26 -10.12 -9.25
CA SER A 80 10.16 -8.67 -9.46
C SER A 80 11.40 -8.00 -8.90
N CYS A 81 11.71 -6.79 -9.35
CA CYS A 81 12.76 -5.97 -8.74
C CYS A 81 12.45 -5.58 -7.29
N CYS A 82 11.16 -5.57 -6.93
CA CYS A 82 10.67 -4.63 -5.92
C CYS A 82 9.53 -5.19 -5.04
N VAL A 83 9.14 -6.46 -5.21
CA VAL A 83 8.11 -7.13 -4.39
C VAL A 83 8.56 -8.56 -4.08
N GLY A 84 8.36 -9.00 -2.84
CA GLY A 84 8.67 -10.37 -2.40
C GLY A 84 10.15 -10.67 -2.20
N LEU A 85 10.46 -11.92 -1.86
CA LEU A 85 11.82 -12.36 -1.50
C LEU A 85 12.80 -12.43 -2.68
N GLY A 86 12.29 -12.46 -3.92
CA GLY A 86 13.14 -12.46 -5.13
C GLY A 86 13.69 -11.09 -5.50
N ALA A 87 13.28 -10.03 -4.80
CA ALA A 87 13.57 -8.64 -5.13
C ALA A 87 14.99 -8.19 -4.81
N ASN A 88 15.36 -7.01 -5.32
CA ASN A 88 16.65 -6.41 -5.04
C ASN A 88 16.82 -6.12 -3.54
N PRO A 89 18.00 -6.42 -2.96
CA PRO A 89 18.23 -6.25 -1.53
C PRO A 89 18.48 -4.79 -1.15
N ASP A 90 18.62 -4.54 0.15
CA ASP A 90 19.30 -3.37 0.66
C ASP A 90 20.80 -3.38 0.29
N ARG A 91 21.50 -2.27 0.59
CA ARG A 91 22.92 -2.13 0.24
C ARG A 91 23.84 -3.18 0.89
N ASP A 92 23.38 -3.81 1.97
CA ASP A 92 24.13 -4.82 2.72
C ASP A 92 23.79 -6.24 2.25
N GLY A 93 23.01 -6.38 1.17
CA GLY A 93 22.69 -7.66 0.55
C GLY A 93 21.54 -8.41 1.24
N THR A 94 20.70 -7.72 2.02
CA THR A 94 19.56 -8.32 2.70
C THR A 94 18.23 -7.88 2.06
N VAL A 95 17.36 -8.83 1.74
CA VAL A 95 15.99 -8.51 1.29
C VAL A 95 15.09 -8.29 2.49
N THR A 96 14.55 -7.07 2.61
CA THR A 96 13.61 -6.69 3.67
C THR A 96 12.31 -6.16 3.09
N LEU A 97 11.19 -6.63 3.62
CA LEU A 97 9.86 -6.45 3.07
C LEU A 97 8.99 -5.57 3.97
N ASP A 98 8.19 -4.74 3.33
CA ASP A 98 7.24 -3.84 3.95
C ASP A 98 5.83 -4.16 3.41
N ALA A 99 4.84 -4.33 4.28
CA ALA A 99 3.45 -4.52 3.85
C ALA A 99 2.44 -3.99 4.87
N CYS A 100 1.29 -3.52 4.39
CA CYS A 100 0.12 -3.27 5.24
C CYS A 100 -1.18 -3.72 4.56
N ILE A 101 -2.22 -3.90 5.36
CA ILE A 101 -3.57 -4.24 4.93
C ILE A 101 -4.58 -3.50 5.81
N MET A 102 -5.67 -3.05 5.23
CA MET A 102 -6.70 -2.27 5.92
C MET A 102 -8.08 -2.59 5.32
N ASN A 103 -9.09 -2.70 6.18
CA ASN A 103 -10.49 -2.76 5.76
C ASN A 103 -11.17 -1.38 5.97
N GLY A 104 -12.37 -1.19 5.43
CA GLY A 104 -13.09 0.08 5.52
C GLY A 104 -13.70 0.40 6.89
N ASN A 105 -13.63 -0.48 7.89
CA ASN A 105 -14.12 -0.19 9.24
C ASN A 105 -13.05 0.46 10.15
N GLY A 106 -11.80 0.51 9.69
CA GLY A 106 -10.64 1.03 10.40
C GLY A 106 -9.68 -0.03 10.98
N ASP A 107 -10.00 -1.32 10.90
CA ASP A 107 -9.06 -2.38 11.28
C ASP A 107 -7.92 -2.42 10.26
N CYS A 108 -6.69 -2.44 10.76
CA CYS A 108 -5.49 -2.47 9.95
C CYS A 108 -4.36 -3.23 10.62
N GLY A 109 -3.43 -3.70 9.80
CA GLY A 109 -2.21 -4.35 10.26
C GLY A 109 -1.07 -4.11 9.30
N SER A 110 0.14 -4.15 9.83
CA SER A 110 1.34 -3.78 9.12
C SER A 110 2.56 -4.53 9.64
N VAL A 111 3.47 -4.82 8.71
CA VAL A 111 4.83 -5.24 9.00
C VAL A 111 5.80 -4.37 8.22
N ALA A 112 6.85 -3.92 8.90
CA ALA A 112 7.93 -3.18 8.28
C ALA A 112 9.26 -3.92 8.49
N TYR A 113 10.16 -3.80 7.52
CA TYR A 113 11.50 -4.35 7.63
C TYR A 113 11.51 -5.87 7.94
N LEU A 114 10.60 -6.61 7.34
CA LEU A 114 10.42 -8.04 7.57
C LEU A 114 11.35 -8.86 6.68
N GLU A 115 12.15 -9.71 7.28
CA GLU A 115 13.10 -10.57 6.56
C GLU A 115 12.57 -12.00 6.45
N ARG A 116 12.90 -12.67 5.34
CA ARG A 116 12.79 -14.13 5.18
C ARG A 116 11.38 -14.70 5.37
N ILE A 117 10.34 -13.89 5.15
CA ILE A 117 8.95 -14.36 5.13
C ILE A 117 8.37 -14.15 3.74
N LYS A 118 7.84 -15.21 3.15
CA LYS A 118 7.34 -15.20 1.77
C LYS A 118 6.17 -14.24 1.54
N HIS A 119 5.30 -14.11 2.55
CA HIS A 119 4.03 -13.38 2.43
C HIS A 119 3.85 -12.31 3.51
N PRO A 120 4.55 -11.17 3.42
CA PRO A 120 4.42 -10.08 4.40
C PRO A 120 2.99 -9.54 4.49
N VAL A 121 2.19 -9.49 3.41
CA VAL A 121 0.78 -9.06 3.47
C VAL A 121 -0.07 -9.94 4.38
N SER A 122 0.16 -11.26 4.36
CA SER A 122 -0.55 -12.20 5.23
C SER A 122 -0.09 -12.08 6.68
N VAL A 123 1.17 -11.73 6.93
CA VAL A 123 1.63 -11.41 8.29
C VAL A 123 0.99 -10.11 8.78
N ALA A 124 0.91 -9.07 7.94
CA ALA A 124 0.20 -7.84 8.26
C ALA A 124 -1.27 -8.11 8.61
N ARG A 125 -1.97 -8.97 7.86
CA ARG A 125 -3.33 -9.42 8.21
C ARG A 125 -3.37 -10.12 9.56
N LYS A 126 -2.39 -10.96 9.88
CA LYS A 126 -2.30 -11.60 11.21
C LYS A 126 -2.03 -10.60 12.33
N VAL A 127 -1.24 -9.55 12.10
CA VAL A 127 -1.06 -8.46 13.07
C VAL A 127 -2.41 -7.81 13.38
N MET A 128 -3.19 -7.49 12.34
CA MET A 128 -4.54 -6.91 12.45
C MET A 128 -5.50 -7.80 13.25
N GLU A 129 -5.53 -9.10 12.96
CA GLU A 129 -6.56 -10.02 13.51
C GLU A 129 -6.18 -10.60 14.88
N MET A 130 -4.88 -10.76 15.17
CA MET A 130 -4.40 -11.57 16.30
C MET A 130 -3.71 -10.76 17.39
N THR A 131 -3.57 -9.44 17.23
CA THR A 131 -2.85 -8.60 18.19
C THR A 131 -3.61 -7.30 18.49
N PRO A 132 -3.37 -6.66 19.64
CA PRO A 132 -3.87 -5.31 19.90
C PRO A 132 -3.02 -4.22 19.23
N HIS A 133 -2.04 -4.59 18.40
CA HIS A 133 -1.12 -3.68 17.73
C HIS A 133 -1.42 -3.62 16.23
N VAL A 134 -1.00 -2.54 15.57
CA VAL A 134 -1.25 -2.32 14.14
C VAL A 134 0.01 -2.39 13.28
N LEU A 135 1.20 -2.34 13.90
CA LEU A 135 2.48 -2.38 13.18
C LEU A 135 3.54 -3.10 14.02
N LEU A 136 4.18 -4.11 13.42
CA LEU A 136 5.38 -4.75 13.95
C LEU A 136 6.55 -4.53 12.98
N ALA A 137 7.78 -4.47 13.49
CA ALA A 137 8.95 -4.25 12.65
C ALA A 137 10.11 -5.20 12.95
N GLY A 138 10.93 -5.47 11.92
CA GLY A 138 12.20 -6.18 12.04
C GLY A 138 12.05 -7.57 12.65
N ARG A 139 13.00 -7.91 13.53
CA ARG A 139 13.04 -9.21 14.22
C ARG A 139 11.75 -9.54 14.99
N GLY A 140 11.08 -8.54 15.58
CA GLY A 140 9.82 -8.75 16.28
C GLY A 140 8.69 -9.21 15.35
N ALA A 141 8.61 -8.62 14.15
CA ALA A 141 7.67 -9.05 13.12
C ALA A 141 7.98 -10.48 12.63
N GLN A 142 9.26 -10.83 12.45
CA GLN A 142 9.66 -12.18 12.05
C GLN A 142 9.33 -13.24 13.13
N GLN A 143 9.57 -12.92 14.40
CA GLN A 143 9.20 -13.79 15.52
C GLN A 143 7.69 -14.01 15.57
N PHE A 144 6.91 -12.94 15.39
CA PHE A 144 5.46 -13.02 15.32
C PHE A 144 5.00 -13.88 14.12
N ALA A 145 5.61 -13.70 12.95
CA ALA A 145 5.31 -14.51 11.78
C ALA A 145 5.59 -16.00 12.04
N ALA A 146 6.76 -16.34 12.56
CA ALA A 146 7.12 -17.72 12.90
C ALA A 146 6.14 -18.34 13.91
N ALA A 147 5.76 -17.59 14.96
CA ALA A 147 4.78 -18.03 15.96
C ALA A 147 3.38 -18.28 15.38
N ASN A 148 3.05 -17.65 14.24
CA ASN A 148 1.78 -17.81 13.53
C ASN A 148 1.88 -18.77 12.33
N GLY A 149 2.94 -19.59 12.26
CA GLY A 149 3.07 -20.67 11.29
C GLY A 149 3.65 -20.27 9.93
N PHE A 150 4.22 -19.07 9.81
CA PHE A 150 4.96 -18.69 8.61
C PHE A 150 6.36 -19.30 8.65
N ALA A 151 6.77 -19.94 7.56
CA ALA A 151 8.12 -20.48 7.41
C ALA A 151 9.13 -19.33 7.32
N ILE A 152 10.27 -19.50 8.00
CA ILE A 152 11.43 -18.62 7.83
C ILE A 152 12.26 -19.18 6.67
N GLU A 153 12.19 -18.50 5.53
CA GLU A 153 12.83 -18.89 4.27
C GLU A 153 14.36 -18.71 4.31
N SER A 154 15.06 -19.10 3.24
CA SER A 154 16.49 -18.77 3.08
C SER A 154 16.69 -17.25 3.01
N GLY A 155 17.84 -16.77 3.50
CA GLY A 155 18.27 -15.38 3.31
C GLY A 155 19.10 -15.18 2.04
N GLU A 156 19.30 -16.24 1.25
CA GLU A 156 20.03 -16.18 0.00
C GLU A 156 19.28 -15.35 -1.04
N LEU A 157 20.03 -14.52 -1.75
CA LEU A 157 19.50 -13.72 -2.85
C LEU A 157 19.15 -14.61 -4.05
N SER A 158 18.14 -14.21 -4.81
CA SER A 158 17.93 -14.79 -6.13
C SER A 158 19.16 -14.53 -7.02
N PRO A 159 19.45 -15.40 -8.01
CA PRO A 159 20.56 -15.19 -8.94
C PRO A 159 20.52 -13.81 -9.61
N GLU A 160 19.32 -13.34 -9.95
CA GLU A 160 19.07 -12.03 -10.54
C GLU A 160 19.38 -10.89 -9.56
N ALA A 161 18.87 -10.97 -8.33
CA ALA A 161 19.11 -9.95 -7.30
C ALA A 161 20.59 -9.89 -6.88
N GLU A 162 21.25 -11.04 -6.76
CA GLU A 162 22.69 -11.11 -6.44
C GLU A 162 23.54 -10.46 -7.54
N LYS A 163 23.21 -10.73 -8.81
CA LYS A 163 23.87 -10.14 -9.97
C LYS A 163 23.73 -8.62 -9.99
N GLU A 164 22.52 -8.10 -9.80
CA GLU A 164 22.26 -6.66 -9.81
C GLU A 164 22.89 -5.96 -8.60
N TRP A 165 22.88 -6.60 -7.42
CA TRP A 165 23.55 -6.09 -6.22
C TRP A 165 25.07 -5.99 -6.39
N LYS A 166 25.73 -7.04 -6.90
CA LYS A 166 27.17 -7.01 -7.19
C LYS A 166 27.54 -5.92 -8.18
N LYS A 167 26.73 -5.74 -9.22
CA LYS A 167 26.90 -4.67 -10.21
C LYS A 167 26.73 -3.28 -9.59
N TRP A 168 25.77 -3.11 -8.67
CA TRP A 168 25.57 -1.84 -7.98
C TRP A 168 26.76 -1.50 -7.06
N LEU A 169 27.33 -2.49 -6.36
CA LEU A 169 28.46 -2.29 -5.45
C LEU A 169 29.70 -1.68 -6.13
N GLU A 170 29.91 -1.94 -7.43
CA GLU A 170 31.02 -1.34 -8.20
C GLU A 170 31.03 0.19 -8.15
N LYS A 171 29.84 0.82 -8.10
CA LYS A 171 29.68 2.28 -8.06
C LYS A 171 29.17 2.78 -6.71
N SER A 172 28.38 1.97 -6.00
CA SER A 172 27.77 2.26 -4.70
C SER A 172 27.09 3.65 -4.62
N ASN A 173 26.54 4.13 -5.73
CA ASN A 173 25.91 5.43 -5.81
C ASN A 173 24.39 5.27 -5.62
N TYR A 174 23.88 5.81 -4.52
CA TYR A 174 22.47 5.75 -4.15
C TYR A 174 21.81 7.12 -4.29
N LYS A 175 20.95 7.28 -5.30
CA LYS A 175 20.23 8.54 -5.59
C LYS A 175 18.83 8.25 -6.12
N PRO A 176 17.85 7.94 -5.26
CA PRO A 176 16.45 7.89 -5.67
C PRO A 176 15.98 9.30 -6.05
N GLU A 177 15.26 9.44 -7.17
CA GLU A 177 14.59 10.70 -7.55
C GLU A 177 13.11 10.45 -7.86
N ILE A 178 12.32 11.52 -7.78
CA ILE A 178 10.87 11.50 -7.99
C ILE A 178 10.55 11.41 -9.49
N ASN A 179 9.46 10.69 -9.82
CA ASN A 179 8.88 10.56 -11.17
C ASN A 179 9.87 10.06 -12.21
N ILE A 180 10.71 9.14 -11.78
CA ILE A 180 11.88 8.72 -12.53
C ILE A 180 11.53 7.69 -13.60
N GLU A 181 10.43 6.97 -13.40
CA GLU A 181 9.73 6.15 -14.39
C GLU A 181 9.33 6.95 -15.63
N ASN A 182 9.20 8.28 -15.51
CA ASN A 182 8.90 9.18 -16.63
C ASN A 182 10.15 9.69 -17.36
N LYS A 183 11.37 9.40 -16.88
CA LYS A 183 12.65 9.86 -17.47
C LYS A 183 13.40 8.69 -18.11
N LYS A 184 13.75 8.80 -19.40
CA LYS A 184 14.40 7.73 -20.18
C LYS A 184 15.88 7.45 -19.85
N VAL A 185 16.56 8.29 -19.07
CA VAL A 185 18.02 8.25 -18.91
C VAL A 185 18.44 8.78 -17.53
N SER A 186 19.06 7.96 -16.69
CA SER A 186 19.97 8.46 -15.64
C SER A 186 20.96 7.37 -15.18
N GLN A 187 22.02 7.80 -14.47
CA GLN A 187 23.27 7.09 -14.18
C GLN A 187 23.43 6.59 -12.72
N ALA A 188 22.36 6.43 -11.93
CA ALA A 188 22.44 5.88 -10.57
C ALA A 188 21.21 5.02 -10.24
N ALA A 189 21.41 3.84 -9.64
CA ALA A 189 20.45 2.73 -9.46
C ALA A 189 19.55 2.48 -10.70
N PRO A 190 19.85 1.47 -11.52
CA PRO A 190 19.42 1.47 -12.92
C PRO A 190 17.89 1.48 -13.05
N TYR A 191 17.31 2.49 -13.72
CA TYR A 191 15.86 2.67 -14.00
C TYR A 191 15.15 1.47 -14.54
N PHE A 192 15.93 0.71 -15.27
CA PHE A 192 15.55 -0.54 -15.81
C PHE A 192 16.61 -1.51 -15.32
N LEU A 193 16.22 -2.69 -14.85
CA LEU A 193 17.19 -3.76 -14.65
C LEU A 193 17.93 -4.01 -15.98
N SER A 194 19.00 -4.81 -15.93
CA SER A 194 19.80 -5.08 -17.14
C SER A 194 19.00 -5.66 -18.32
N ASP A 195 17.76 -6.10 -18.10
CA ASP A 195 16.80 -6.60 -19.09
C ASP A 195 15.82 -5.56 -19.65
N GLY A 196 15.84 -4.31 -19.18
CA GLY A 196 14.91 -3.28 -19.65
C GLY A 196 13.58 -3.19 -18.86
N SER A 197 13.45 -3.83 -17.70
CA SER A 197 12.25 -3.75 -16.82
C SER A 197 12.38 -2.66 -15.73
N PRO A 198 11.35 -1.82 -15.48
CA PRO A 198 11.46 -0.69 -14.53
C PRO A 198 11.98 -1.09 -13.14
N ASN A 199 12.81 -0.24 -12.54
CA ASN A 199 13.40 -0.40 -11.21
C ASN A 199 12.70 0.52 -10.21
N HIS A 200 11.41 0.29 -10.10
CA HIS A 200 10.59 0.54 -8.93
C HIS A 200 9.35 -0.30 -9.17
N ASP A 201 8.79 -0.88 -8.13
CA ASP A 201 7.39 -0.60 -7.80
C ASP A 201 6.84 -1.45 -6.66
N THR A 202 6.07 -0.75 -5.84
CA THR A 202 5.23 -1.30 -4.80
C THR A 202 3.95 -1.84 -5.43
N MET A 203 3.47 -2.99 -4.96
CA MET A 203 2.14 -3.47 -5.34
C MET A 203 1.11 -2.97 -4.34
N GLY A 204 0.28 -2.04 -4.78
CA GLY A 204 -0.93 -1.60 -4.07
C GLY A 204 -2.19 -2.12 -4.75
N THR A 205 -3.09 -2.72 -3.99
CA THR A 205 -4.40 -3.19 -4.50
C THR A 205 -5.50 -2.70 -3.57
N ILE A 206 -6.54 -2.13 -4.16
CA ILE A 206 -7.79 -1.75 -3.47
C ILE A 206 -8.97 -2.43 -4.16
N ALA A 207 -9.96 -2.85 -3.37
CA ALA A 207 -11.14 -3.52 -3.87
C ALA A 207 -12.40 -3.07 -3.14
N ILE A 208 -13.53 -3.12 -3.85
CA ILE A 208 -14.87 -3.03 -3.30
C ILE A 208 -15.64 -4.32 -3.64
N ASP A 209 -16.15 -4.98 -2.61
CA ASP A 209 -16.87 -6.25 -2.78
C ASP A 209 -18.33 -6.06 -3.21
N ALA A 210 -19.03 -7.17 -3.47
CA ALA A 210 -20.45 -7.15 -3.88
C ALA A 210 -21.41 -6.58 -2.81
N ARG A 211 -20.95 -6.40 -1.57
CA ARG A 211 -21.70 -5.79 -0.47
C ARG A 211 -21.36 -4.30 -0.31
N GLY A 212 -20.49 -3.77 -1.16
CA GLY A 212 -20.01 -2.39 -1.09
C GLY A 212 -18.98 -2.16 0.02
N LYS A 213 -18.30 -3.21 0.50
CA LYS A 213 -17.25 -3.09 1.51
C LYS A 213 -15.90 -2.93 0.87
N LEU A 214 -15.12 -1.97 1.38
CA LEU A 214 -13.80 -1.62 0.88
C LEU A 214 -12.69 -2.32 1.67
N ALA A 215 -11.63 -2.67 0.97
CA ALA A 215 -10.37 -3.08 1.57
C ALA A 215 -9.21 -2.70 0.65
N GLY A 216 -8.02 -2.67 1.20
CA GLY A 216 -6.81 -2.51 0.43
C GLY A 216 -5.61 -3.13 1.12
N MET A 217 -4.56 -3.35 0.33
CA MET A 217 -3.28 -3.82 0.81
C MET A 217 -2.16 -3.25 -0.04
N VAL A 218 -0.98 -3.19 0.56
CA VAL A 218 0.25 -2.74 -0.08
C VAL A 218 1.39 -3.64 0.35
N THR A 219 2.25 -4.05 -0.59
CA THR A 219 3.43 -4.89 -0.32
C THR A 219 4.59 -4.51 -1.23
N THR A 220 5.81 -4.52 -0.69
CA THR A 220 7.04 -4.10 -1.39
C THR A 220 8.29 -4.68 -0.72
N SER A 221 9.40 -4.78 -1.45
CA SER A 221 10.75 -4.88 -0.87
C SER A 221 11.38 -3.48 -0.68
N GLY A 222 10.69 -2.41 -1.09
CA GLY A 222 11.14 -1.03 -1.00
C GLY A 222 12.13 -0.65 -2.10
N MET A 223 12.84 0.45 -1.89
CA MET A 223 13.86 0.91 -2.84
C MET A 223 15.03 -0.06 -2.91
N ALA A 224 15.42 -0.46 -4.13
CA ALA A 224 16.63 -1.25 -4.35
C ALA A 224 17.85 -0.54 -3.74
N PHE A 225 18.68 -1.31 -3.03
CA PHE A 225 19.93 -0.85 -2.40
C PHE A 225 19.73 0.25 -1.35
N LYS A 226 18.52 0.33 -0.77
CA LYS A 226 18.22 1.20 0.38
C LYS A 226 19.22 1.00 1.52
N MET A 227 19.31 1.99 2.41
CA MET A 227 20.02 1.79 3.67
C MET A 227 19.35 0.66 4.46
N HIS A 228 20.15 -0.19 5.11
CA HIS A 228 19.65 -1.16 6.08
C HIS A 228 18.82 -0.45 7.16
N GLY A 229 17.64 -0.97 7.44
CA GLY A 229 16.62 -0.34 8.28
C GLY A 229 15.69 0.67 7.59
N ARG A 230 15.88 1.02 6.30
CA ARG A 230 14.97 1.97 5.62
C ARG A 230 13.59 1.35 5.42
N VAL A 231 12.56 2.13 5.76
CA VAL A 231 11.14 1.80 5.60
C VAL A 231 10.48 2.84 4.68
N GLY A 232 9.69 2.37 3.72
CA GLY A 232 8.94 3.22 2.78
C GLY A 232 7.55 3.61 3.26
N ASP A 233 6.71 4.11 2.34
CA ASP A 233 5.30 4.45 2.58
C ASP A 233 4.41 3.20 2.72
N SER A 234 4.80 2.12 2.06
CA SER A 234 4.01 0.91 1.90
C SER A 234 3.50 0.24 3.19
N PRO A 235 4.21 0.22 4.33
CA PRO A 235 3.69 -0.33 5.57
C PRO A 235 2.99 0.73 6.45
N ILE A 236 2.88 1.99 5.99
CA ILE A 236 2.38 3.11 6.80
C ILE A 236 0.96 3.45 6.36
N ILE A 237 -0.02 3.16 7.23
CA ILE A 237 -1.41 3.55 7.05
C ILE A 237 -1.51 5.08 6.98
N GLY A 238 -2.20 5.57 5.95
CA GLY A 238 -2.33 6.99 5.62
C GLY A 238 -1.23 7.53 4.69
N ALA A 239 -0.14 6.79 4.49
CA ALA A 239 0.85 7.07 3.46
C ALA A 239 0.64 6.11 2.28
N GLY A 240 1.04 4.85 2.42
CA GLY A 240 0.94 3.82 1.39
C GLY A 240 -0.49 3.39 1.07
N LEU A 241 -1.35 3.37 2.11
CA LEU A 241 -2.71 2.85 2.04
C LEU A 241 -3.64 3.60 2.99
N PHE A 242 -4.84 3.93 2.53
CA PHE A 242 -5.93 4.34 3.42
C PHE A 242 -7.29 3.90 2.88
N VAL A 243 -8.15 3.39 3.76
CA VAL A 243 -9.46 2.82 3.40
C VAL A 243 -10.52 3.28 4.39
N ASP A 244 -11.64 3.78 3.89
CA ASP A 244 -12.81 4.18 4.67
C ASP A 244 -14.09 3.79 3.92
N ASP A 245 -14.91 2.91 4.50
CA ASP A 245 -16.18 2.46 3.91
C ASP A 245 -17.16 3.62 3.63
N GLU A 246 -17.05 4.73 4.36
CA GLU A 246 -17.93 5.89 4.16
C GLU A 246 -17.46 6.82 3.04
N VAL A 247 -16.25 6.64 2.53
CA VAL A 247 -15.63 7.58 1.56
C VAL A 247 -15.01 6.89 0.35
N GLY A 248 -14.09 5.96 0.56
CA GLY A 248 -13.29 5.38 -0.52
C GLY A 248 -12.02 4.69 -0.04
N ALA A 249 -11.23 4.21 -1.01
CA ALA A 249 -9.93 3.59 -0.77
C ALA A 249 -8.88 4.21 -1.69
N ALA A 250 -7.67 4.42 -1.17
CA ALA A 250 -6.53 4.94 -1.92
C ALA A 250 -5.28 4.16 -1.57
N THR A 251 -4.45 3.90 -2.58
CA THR A 251 -3.14 3.26 -2.46
C THR A 251 -2.11 4.05 -3.28
N SER A 252 -0.82 3.96 -2.92
CA SER A 252 0.27 4.62 -3.64
C SER A 252 1.39 3.67 -4.07
N SER A 253 2.20 4.12 -5.03
CA SER A 253 3.51 3.60 -5.38
C SER A 253 4.43 4.78 -5.73
N GLY A 254 5.74 4.53 -5.81
CA GLY A 254 6.77 5.52 -6.18
C GLY A 254 7.78 5.78 -5.06
N VAL A 255 8.22 7.04 -4.94
CA VAL A 255 9.19 7.45 -3.91
C VAL A 255 8.51 7.59 -2.56
N GLY A 256 8.61 6.54 -1.75
CA GLY A 256 7.91 6.44 -0.46
C GLY A 256 8.15 7.62 0.49
N GLU A 257 9.36 8.20 0.51
CA GLU A 257 9.70 9.35 1.35
C GLU A 257 8.75 10.54 1.11
N GLU A 258 8.37 10.77 -0.14
CA GLU A 258 7.49 11.89 -0.49
C GLU A 258 6.04 11.59 -0.16
N VAL A 259 5.60 10.36 -0.35
CA VAL A 259 4.26 9.91 0.06
C VAL A 259 4.08 10.00 1.57
N ILE A 260 5.10 9.59 2.35
CA ILE A 260 5.10 9.73 3.82
C ILE A 260 5.01 11.20 4.21
N ARG A 261 5.84 12.06 3.60
CA ARG A 261 5.96 13.49 3.96
C ARG A 261 4.62 14.23 3.87
N ILE A 262 3.74 13.80 2.97
CA ILE A 262 2.43 14.45 2.74
C ILE A 262 1.23 13.64 3.21
N CYS A 263 1.42 12.48 3.86
CA CYS A 263 0.33 11.53 4.15
C CYS A 263 -0.54 11.26 2.91
N GLY A 264 0.07 10.78 1.83
CA GLY A 264 -0.51 10.80 0.48
C GLY A 264 -1.92 10.22 0.38
N THR A 265 -2.11 8.95 0.74
CA THR A 265 -3.41 8.28 0.62
C THR A 265 -4.46 8.81 1.58
N HIS A 266 -4.08 9.17 2.82
CA HIS A 266 -5.01 9.84 3.73
C HIS A 266 -5.48 11.17 3.17
N THR A 267 -4.57 11.97 2.61
CA THR A 267 -4.92 13.24 1.97
C THR A 267 -5.90 13.02 0.81
N VAL A 268 -5.68 12.02 -0.05
CA VAL A 268 -6.63 11.67 -1.13
C VAL A 268 -8.02 11.36 -0.56
N ILE A 269 -8.11 10.51 0.46
CA ILE A 269 -9.40 10.16 1.07
C ILE A 269 -10.08 11.37 1.72
N GLU A 270 -9.35 12.25 2.39
CA GLU A 270 -9.95 13.46 2.94
C GLU A 270 -10.40 14.44 1.85
N GLN A 271 -9.73 14.48 0.70
CA GLN A 271 -10.22 15.23 -0.46
C GLN A 271 -11.51 14.64 -1.01
N MET A 272 -11.62 13.31 -1.09
CA MET A 272 -12.85 12.63 -1.48
C MET A 272 -13.98 12.89 -0.48
N ARG A 273 -13.67 12.91 0.82
CA ARG A 273 -14.63 13.25 1.89
C ARG A 273 -15.19 14.66 1.73
N MET A 274 -14.39 15.59 1.20
CA MET A 274 -14.81 16.96 0.87
C MET A 274 -15.53 17.07 -0.48
N GLY A 275 -15.81 15.96 -1.17
CA GLY A 275 -16.56 15.92 -2.42
C GLY A 275 -15.72 16.10 -3.69
N ARG A 276 -14.40 15.88 -3.63
CA ARG A 276 -13.54 15.84 -4.81
C ARG A 276 -13.54 14.43 -5.41
N SER A 277 -13.40 14.33 -6.73
CA SER A 277 -13.37 13.07 -7.49
C SER A 277 -12.27 13.10 -8.53
#